data_AF-A0A8H7X1N0-F1
#
_entry.id   AF-A0A8H7X1N0-F1
#
_cell.length_a   1.000
_cell.length_b   1.000
_cell.length_c   1.000
_cell.angle_alpha   90.00
_cell.angle_beta   90.00
_cell.angle_gamma   90.00
#
_symmetry.space_group_name_H-M   'P 1'
#
loop_
_entity.id
_entity.type
_entity.pdbx_description
1 polymer ?
#
loop_
_entity_poly.entity_id
_entity_poly.type
_entity_poly.pdbx_seq_one_letter_code
_entity_poly.pdbx_strand_id
1 'polypeptide(L)'
;MPARELIQREKSEESLRVGSSITADARTNYKNALHTMSIAFSGVQGMRESIFALEDVEGGGCQIIVVMCRLLLDIANHTVVLDCAVIKLPLADAVLSETCIYGIKRFHLSAIYVNKDDMKLWRGVLPALVERCRDWKHLPNCEYKAASKVPLSTGNGAQVICSCGNGKFPDEFITGFPNWAIASKFATRAAISPAFLVSYLEEPVDLTNFANNLMNFCKTCSK
;
A
#
# COMPACT_ATOMS: atom_id res chain seq x y z
N MET A 1 -20.03 -12.76 21.72
CA MET A 1 -19.06 -13.41 20.81
C MET A 1 -18.20 -14.32 21.67
N PRO A 2 -18.18 -15.64 21.43
CA PRO A 2 -17.52 -16.60 22.34
C PRO A 2 -16.00 -16.48 22.29
N ALA A 3 -15.33 -16.55 23.45
CA ALA A 3 -13.89 -16.36 23.63
C ALA A 3 -13.00 -17.22 22.70
N ARG A 4 -13.55 -18.35 22.22
CA ARG A 4 -12.87 -19.24 21.27
C ARG A 4 -12.69 -18.60 19.89
N GLU A 5 -13.63 -17.80 19.43
CA GLU A 5 -13.52 -17.06 18.15
C GLU A 5 -12.52 -15.91 18.24
N LEU A 6 -12.39 -15.26 19.40
CA LEU A 6 -11.38 -14.23 19.65
C LEU A 6 -9.96 -14.81 19.59
N ILE A 7 -9.72 -15.93 20.28
CA ILE A 7 -8.42 -16.61 20.27
C ILE A 7 -8.07 -17.13 18.86
N GLN A 8 -9.07 -17.58 18.10
CA GLN A 8 -8.87 -18.06 16.74
C GLN A 8 -8.62 -16.91 15.75
N ARG A 9 -9.19 -15.73 16.01
CA ARG A 9 -8.90 -14.48 15.30
C ARG A 9 -7.52 -13.94 15.62
N GLU A 10 -7.14 -13.86 16.90
CA GLU A 10 -5.79 -13.46 17.33
C GLU A 10 -4.72 -14.37 16.73
N LYS A 11 -4.96 -15.69 16.70
CA LYS A 11 -4.05 -16.64 16.03
C LYS A 11 -4.03 -16.48 14.51
N SER A 12 -5.15 -16.10 13.87
CA SER A 12 -5.18 -15.80 12.44
C SER A 12 -4.45 -14.49 12.10
N GLU A 13 -4.59 -13.46 12.95
CA GLU A 13 -3.87 -12.19 12.89
C GLU A 13 -2.37 -12.38 13.13
N GLU A 14 -1.99 -13.26 14.07
CA GLU A 14 -0.60 -13.65 14.33
C GLU A 14 -0.02 -14.46 13.16
N SER A 15 -0.81 -15.35 12.54
CA SER A 15 -0.37 -16.09 11.34
C SER A 15 -0.19 -15.21 10.10
N LEU A 16 -0.95 -14.11 9.98
CA LEU A 16 -0.78 -13.09 8.94
C LEU A 16 0.43 -12.18 9.25
N ARG A 17 0.71 -11.90 10.52
CA ARG A 17 1.86 -11.10 10.98
C ARG A 17 3.20 -11.83 10.92
N VAL A 18 3.20 -13.16 11.03
CA VAL A 18 4.42 -13.99 11.15
C VAL A 18 4.78 -14.75 9.86
N GLY A 19 3.99 -14.60 8.78
CA GLY A 19 4.05 -15.52 7.64
C GLY A 19 4.38 -14.95 6.25
N SER A 20 4.65 -13.66 6.07
CA SER A 20 5.18 -13.19 4.78
C SER A 20 6.69 -13.43 4.78
N SER A 21 7.12 -14.62 4.36
CA SER A 21 8.53 -14.82 4.04
C SER A 21 8.92 -13.77 3.00
N ILE A 22 9.75 -12.81 3.40
CA ILE A 22 10.43 -11.85 2.52
C ILE A 22 11.47 -12.65 1.71
N THR A 23 10.98 -13.53 0.84
CA THR A 23 11.77 -14.48 0.06
C THR A 23 11.28 -14.58 -1.38
N ALA A 24 10.07 -14.10 -1.67
CA ALA A 24 9.59 -13.94 -3.04
C ALA A 24 10.23 -12.68 -3.67
N ASP A 25 10.30 -12.66 -5.01
CA ASP A 25 10.81 -11.51 -5.76
C ASP A 25 9.94 -10.25 -5.51
N ALA A 26 10.52 -9.08 -5.74
CA ALA A 26 9.88 -7.80 -5.39
C ALA A 26 8.49 -7.59 -6.01
N ARG A 27 8.23 -8.21 -7.16
CA ARG A 27 6.92 -8.12 -7.81
C ARG A 27 5.87 -8.94 -7.08
N THR A 28 6.22 -10.14 -6.64
CA THR A 28 5.33 -10.99 -5.84
C THR A 28 4.99 -10.32 -4.51
N ASN A 29 5.98 -9.75 -3.83
CA ASN A 29 5.74 -9.00 -2.58
C ASN A 29 4.85 -7.77 -2.80
N TYR A 30 5.05 -7.05 -3.91
CA TYR A 30 4.17 -5.95 -4.29
C TYR A 30 2.73 -6.40 -4.52
N LYS A 31 2.51 -7.48 -5.27
CA LYS A 31 1.16 -8.05 -5.48
C LYS A 31 0.51 -8.50 -4.17
N ASN A 32 1.29 -9.13 -3.28
CA ASN A 32 0.81 -9.53 -1.96
C ASN A 32 0.42 -8.30 -1.12
N ALA A 33 1.21 -7.24 -1.14
CA ALA A 33 0.88 -5.99 -0.45
C ALA A 33 -0.39 -5.34 -1.01
N LEU A 34 -0.57 -5.29 -2.33
CA LEU A 34 -1.80 -4.80 -2.96
C LEU A 34 -3.02 -5.63 -2.57
N HIS A 35 -2.88 -6.96 -2.53
CA HIS A 35 -3.92 -7.87 -2.10
C HIS A 35 -4.30 -7.64 -0.63
N THR A 36 -3.31 -7.60 0.26
CA THR A 36 -3.51 -7.34 1.70
C THR A 36 -4.23 -6.01 1.92
N MET A 37 -3.76 -4.93 1.28
CA MET A 37 -4.40 -3.62 1.29
C MET A 37 -5.87 -3.68 0.86
N SER A 38 -6.16 -4.37 -0.24
CA SER A 38 -7.50 -4.47 -0.81
C SER A 38 -8.46 -5.24 0.10
N ILE A 39 -8.04 -6.39 0.62
CA ILE A 39 -8.86 -7.24 1.48
C ILE A 39 -9.09 -6.57 2.84
N ALA A 40 -8.05 -6.04 3.47
CA ALA A 40 -8.16 -5.36 4.76
C ALA A 40 -9.04 -4.10 4.67
N PHE A 41 -8.94 -3.33 3.59
CA PHE A 41 -9.80 -2.15 3.41
C PHE A 41 -11.26 -2.49 3.08
N SER A 42 -11.51 -3.60 2.40
CA SER A 42 -12.86 -4.06 2.09
C SER A 42 -13.66 -4.50 3.33
N GLY A 43 -12.96 -4.86 4.42
CA GLY A 43 -13.60 -5.39 5.64
C GLY A 43 -14.18 -6.80 5.46
N VAL A 44 -13.91 -7.50 4.36
CA VAL A 44 -14.41 -8.86 4.09
C VAL A 44 -13.96 -9.85 5.16
N GLN A 45 -12.79 -9.63 5.77
CA GLN A 45 -12.26 -10.43 6.88
C GLN A 45 -12.75 -9.96 8.27
N GLY A 46 -13.73 -9.06 8.32
CA GLY A 46 -14.36 -8.58 9.55
C GLY A 46 -13.80 -7.25 10.05
N MET A 47 -12.49 -7.14 10.23
CA MET A 47 -11.84 -5.87 10.60
C MET A 47 -11.53 -5.06 9.34
N ARG A 48 -11.90 -3.76 9.37
CA ARG A 48 -11.61 -2.83 8.29
C ARG A 48 -10.44 -1.93 8.67
N GLU A 49 -9.40 -1.95 7.85
CA GLU A 49 -8.21 -1.12 8.04
C GLU A 49 -8.09 -0.14 6.87
N SER A 50 -7.87 1.12 7.18
CA SER A 50 -7.76 2.18 6.17
C SER A 50 -6.39 2.84 6.13
N ILE A 51 -5.48 2.49 7.04
CA ILE A 51 -4.16 3.12 7.13
C ILE A 51 -3.10 2.05 7.08
N PHE A 52 -2.22 2.15 6.10
CA PHE A 52 -1.12 1.21 5.89
C PHE A 52 0.21 1.96 5.91
N ALA A 53 1.19 1.43 6.64
CA ALA A 53 2.57 1.87 6.56
C ALA A 53 3.41 0.87 5.78
N LEU A 54 4.18 1.34 4.81
CA LEU A 54 5.26 0.57 4.21
C LEU A 54 6.51 0.77 5.06
N GLU A 55 6.92 -0.30 5.74
CA GLU A 55 8.04 -0.28 6.67
C GLU A 55 9.23 -1.09 6.13
N ASP A 56 10.36 -0.40 5.96
CA ASP A 56 11.64 -1.02 5.65
C ASP A 56 12.42 -1.19 6.97
N VAL A 57 12.39 -2.40 7.52
CA VAL A 57 12.98 -2.72 8.82
C VAL A 57 14.50 -2.45 8.83
N GLU A 58 15.18 -2.65 7.70
CA GLU A 58 16.62 -2.41 7.57
C GLU A 58 16.94 -0.96 7.16
N GLY A 59 16.02 -0.31 6.43
CA GLY A 59 16.22 1.00 5.81
C GLY A 59 15.62 2.18 6.57
N GLY A 60 15.34 2.05 7.86
CA GLY A 60 14.95 3.20 8.69
C GLY A 60 13.46 3.34 8.99
N GLY A 61 12.69 2.25 8.90
CA GLY A 61 11.32 2.16 9.40
C GLY A 61 10.26 2.59 8.38
N CYS A 62 9.22 3.28 8.86
CA CYS A 62 8.08 3.70 8.04
C CYS A 62 8.47 4.84 7.08
N GLN A 63 8.31 4.59 5.78
CA GLN A 63 8.69 5.56 4.73
C GLN A 63 7.53 6.03 3.88
N ILE A 64 6.47 5.24 3.75
CA ILE A 64 5.27 5.60 2.99
C ILE A 64 4.06 5.23 3.82
N ILE A 65 3.16 6.18 4.01
CA ILE A 65 1.85 5.94 4.61
C ILE A 65 0.80 6.09 3.53
N VAL A 66 -0.08 5.10 3.45
CA VAL A 66 -1.23 5.06 2.55
C VAL A 66 -2.49 5.14 3.39
N VAL A 67 -3.25 6.21 3.25
CA VAL A 67 -4.54 6.40 3.89
C VAL A 67 -5.64 6.20 2.85
N MET A 68 -6.32 5.06 2.91
CA MET A 68 -7.37 4.68 1.99
C MET A 68 -8.69 5.33 2.36
N CYS A 69 -9.39 5.82 1.33
CA CYS A 69 -10.63 6.57 1.44
C CYS A 69 -11.80 5.75 0.87
N ARG A 70 -11.67 5.28 -0.39
CA ARG A 70 -12.76 4.62 -1.13
C ARG A 70 -12.25 3.45 -1.96
N LEU A 71 -13.13 2.48 -2.19
CA LEU A 71 -12.97 1.44 -3.21
C LEU A 71 -13.90 1.79 -4.36
N LEU A 72 -13.34 2.06 -5.54
CA LEU A 72 -14.08 2.56 -6.70
C LEU A 72 -13.93 1.62 -7.88
N LEU A 73 -14.91 1.63 -8.78
CA LEU A 73 -14.81 1.01 -10.10
C LEU A 73 -14.11 1.98 -11.05
N ASP A 74 -13.00 1.53 -11.63
CA ASP A 74 -12.34 2.19 -12.75
C ASP A 74 -12.87 1.59 -14.05
N ILE A 75 -13.96 2.19 -14.54
CA ILE A 75 -14.69 1.71 -15.72
C ILE A 75 -13.80 1.74 -16.96
N ALA A 76 -12.94 2.76 -17.09
CA ALA A 76 -12.08 2.93 -18.26
C ALA A 76 -11.02 1.83 -18.38
N ASN A 77 -10.54 1.33 -17.23
CA ASN A 77 -9.55 0.25 -17.18
C ASN A 77 -10.15 -1.11 -16.78
N HIS A 78 -11.49 -1.22 -16.71
CA HIS A 78 -12.21 -2.43 -16.30
C HIS A 78 -11.65 -3.07 -15.01
N THR A 79 -11.33 -2.25 -14.01
CA THR A 79 -10.70 -2.70 -12.76
C THR A 79 -11.31 -2.00 -11.55
N VAL A 80 -10.84 -2.37 -10.36
CA VAL A 80 -11.13 -1.68 -9.11
C VAL A 80 -9.92 -0.89 -8.66
N VAL A 81 -10.14 0.24 -7.99
CA VAL A 81 -9.08 1.08 -7.45
C VAL A 81 -9.37 1.47 -6.01
N LEU A 82 -8.33 1.42 -5.19
CA LEU A 82 -8.29 2.02 -3.87
C LEU A 82 -7.90 3.49 -4.05
N ASP A 83 -8.86 4.38 -3.89
CA ASP A 83 -8.64 5.82 -3.88
C ASP A 83 -8.11 6.21 -2.51
N CYS A 84 -6.90 6.78 -2.48
CA CYS A 84 -6.14 6.97 -1.25
C CYS A 84 -5.31 8.24 -1.28
N ALA A 85 -4.84 8.63 -0.11
CA ALA A 85 -3.82 9.65 0.08
C ALA A 85 -2.49 8.97 0.44
N VAL A 86 -1.43 9.40 -0.23
CA VAL A 86 -0.07 8.92 0.04
C VAL A 86 0.73 10.02 0.70
N ILE A 87 1.27 9.72 1.89
CA ILE A 87 2.18 10.57 2.64
C ILE A 87 3.56 9.91 2.59
N LYS A 88 4.57 10.67 2.17
CA LYS A 88 5.96 10.21 2.15
C LYS A 88 6.66 10.67 3.42
N LEU A 89 7.50 9.82 3.99
CA LEU A 89 8.32 10.11 5.15
C LEU A 89 9.83 10.00 4.81
N PRO A 90 10.69 10.74 5.52
CA PRO A 90 10.34 11.76 6.52
C PRO A 90 9.71 13.00 5.87
N LEU A 91 8.86 13.71 6.62
CA LEU A 91 8.46 15.05 6.20
C LEU A 91 9.66 16.01 6.28
N ALA A 92 9.64 17.07 5.49
CA ALA A 92 10.69 18.10 5.54
C ALA A 92 10.83 18.73 6.93
N ASP A 93 9.72 18.78 7.68
CA ASP A 93 9.68 19.20 9.08
C ASP A 93 9.66 17.96 9.98
N ALA A 94 10.71 17.78 10.78
CA ALA A 94 10.87 16.64 11.67
C ALA A 94 9.78 16.57 12.76
N VAL A 95 9.34 17.71 13.29
CA VAL A 95 8.30 17.79 14.32
C VAL A 95 6.95 17.38 13.75
N LEU A 96 6.64 17.83 12.52
CA LEU A 96 5.43 17.40 11.81
C LEU A 96 5.51 15.92 11.45
N SER A 97 6.68 15.41 11.08
CA SER A 97 6.91 13.99 10.80
C SER A 97 6.60 13.14 12.04
N GLU A 98 7.17 13.49 13.19
CA GLU A 98 6.91 12.80 14.46
C GLU A 98 5.44 12.90 14.89
N THR A 99 4.84 14.08 14.76
CA THR A 99 3.43 14.29 15.11
C THR A 99 2.49 13.49 14.21
N CYS A 100 2.78 13.41 12.91
CA CYS A 100 2.02 12.57 11.99
C CYS A 100 2.17 11.10 12.36
N ILE A 101 3.40 10.59 12.53
CA ILE A 101 3.64 9.20 12.88
C ILE A 101 2.98 8.84 14.22
N TYR A 102 3.11 9.68 15.25
CA TYR A 102 2.53 9.45 16.56
C TYR A 102 1.00 9.51 16.54
N GLY A 103 0.44 10.49 15.82
CA GLY A 103 -1.01 10.60 15.61
C GLY A 103 -1.57 9.37 14.90
N ILE A 104 -0.83 8.83 13.94
CA ILE A 104 -1.21 7.66 13.15
C ILE A 104 -1.08 6.36 13.96
N LYS A 105 -0.03 6.20 14.79
CA LYS A 105 0.15 5.02 15.65
C LYS A 105 -0.98 4.80 16.66
N ARG A 106 -1.78 5.84 16.95
CA ARG A 106 -3.00 5.71 17.78
C ARG A 106 -4.19 5.10 17.03
N PHE A 107 -4.11 4.95 15.72
CA PHE A 107 -5.10 4.25 14.91
C PHE A 107 -4.67 2.82 14.66
N HIS A 108 -5.60 1.96 14.23
CA HIS A 108 -5.34 0.62 13.71
C HIS A 108 -4.57 0.74 12.39
N LEU A 109 -3.30 1.15 12.48
CA LEU A 109 -2.35 1.16 11.39
C LEU A 109 -1.83 -0.26 11.17
N SER A 110 -1.84 -0.69 9.91
CA SER A 110 -1.24 -1.95 9.51
C SER A 110 0.08 -1.74 8.83
N ALA A 111 1.12 -2.33 9.41
CA ALA A 111 2.43 -2.37 8.82
C ALA A 111 2.47 -3.43 7.71
N ILE A 112 2.97 -3.03 6.55
CA ILE A 112 3.37 -3.92 5.46
C ILE A 112 4.89 -3.83 5.40
N TYR A 113 5.53 -4.90 5.85
CA TYR A 113 6.99 -5.01 5.84
C TYR A 113 7.48 -5.23 4.41
N VAL A 114 8.46 -4.43 4.01
CA VAL A 114 9.03 -4.43 2.66
C VAL A 114 10.54 -4.43 2.77
N ASN A 115 11.22 -5.18 1.89
CA ASN A 115 12.67 -5.11 1.78
C ASN A 115 13.09 -3.92 0.89
N LYS A 116 14.41 -3.76 0.69
CA LYS A 116 14.99 -2.67 -0.12
C LYS A 116 14.52 -2.69 -1.57
N ASP A 117 14.39 -3.85 -2.19
CA ASP A 117 13.96 -3.99 -3.58
C ASP A 117 12.45 -3.75 -3.73
N ASP A 118 11.66 -4.26 -2.78
CA ASP A 118 10.22 -3.97 -2.68
C ASP A 118 9.99 -2.46 -2.55
N MET A 119 10.73 -1.79 -1.66
CA MET A 119 10.61 -0.34 -1.45
C MET A 119 11.05 0.43 -2.69
N LYS A 120 12.11 -0.01 -3.37
CA LYS A 120 12.55 0.58 -4.65
C LYS A 120 11.45 0.47 -5.71
N LEU A 121 10.78 -0.68 -5.79
CA LEU A 121 9.63 -0.90 -6.69
C LEU A 121 8.47 0.04 -6.32
N TRP A 122 8.09 0.11 -5.04
CA TRP A 122 7.05 1.02 -4.55
C TRP A 122 7.32 2.47 -4.94
N ARG A 123 8.55 2.95 -4.74
CA ARG A 123 8.96 4.30 -5.16
C ARG A 123 8.90 4.47 -6.69
N GLY A 124 9.21 3.42 -7.45
CA GLY A 124 9.12 3.40 -8.91
C GLY A 124 7.69 3.53 -9.44
N VAL A 125 6.73 2.83 -8.83
CA VAL A 125 5.33 2.82 -9.29
C VAL A 125 4.53 4.02 -8.79
N LEU A 126 4.92 4.60 -7.64
CA LEU A 126 4.16 5.65 -6.98
C LEU A 126 3.79 6.87 -7.86
N PRO A 127 4.70 7.41 -8.71
CA PRO A 127 4.33 8.47 -9.64
C PRO A 127 3.16 8.10 -10.55
N ALA A 128 3.12 6.88 -11.08
CA ALA A 128 2.04 6.45 -11.96
C ALA A 128 0.71 6.38 -11.21
N LEU A 129 0.72 5.89 -9.97
CA LEU A 129 -0.48 5.81 -9.12
C LEU A 129 -1.04 7.20 -8.78
N VAL A 130 -0.16 8.19 -8.60
CA VAL A 130 -0.51 9.59 -8.32
C VAL A 130 -1.00 10.31 -9.57
N GLU A 131 -0.30 10.18 -10.69
CA GLU A 131 -0.65 10.87 -11.94
C GLU A 131 -1.99 10.39 -12.51
N ARG A 132 -2.40 9.14 -12.21
CA ARG A 132 -3.76 8.64 -12.50
C ARG A 132 -4.87 9.45 -11.82
N CYS A 133 -4.58 10.13 -10.71
CA CYS A 133 -5.54 10.94 -9.96
C CYS A 133 -5.45 12.45 -10.27
N ARG A 134 -4.57 12.86 -11.18
CA ARG A 134 -4.24 14.27 -11.39
C ARG A 134 -5.41 15.03 -12.03
N ASP A 135 -6.07 15.85 -11.23
CA ASP A 135 -6.95 16.94 -11.68
C ASP A 135 -6.26 18.33 -11.55
N TRP A 136 -5.04 18.36 -11.01
CA TRP A 136 -4.21 19.54 -10.89
C TRP A 136 -3.25 19.71 -12.07
N LYS A 137 -2.70 20.92 -12.22
CA LYS A 137 -1.60 21.21 -13.14
C LYS A 137 -0.27 21.21 -12.39
N HIS A 138 0.80 20.77 -13.06
CA HIS A 138 2.14 20.99 -12.54
C HIS A 138 2.43 22.49 -12.41
N LEU A 139 3.09 22.86 -11.33
CA LEU A 139 3.53 24.23 -11.08
C LEU A 139 4.75 24.56 -11.98
N PRO A 140 5.03 25.85 -12.26
CA PRO A 140 6.20 26.25 -13.02
C PRO A 140 7.53 25.72 -12.45
N ASN A 141 7.60 25.58 -11.12
CA ASN A 141 8.73 25.03 -10.35
C ASN A 141 8.59 23.53 -10.05
N CYS A 142 7.80 22.78 -10.83
CA CYS A 142 7.64 21.34 -10.66
C CYS A 142 8.98 20.61 -10.68
N GLU A 143 9.22 19.77 -9.68
CA GLU A 143 10.47 19.04 -9.49
C GLU A 143 10.73 18.05 -10.63
N TYR A 144 9.67 17.41 -11.16
CA TYR A 144 9.81 16.51 -12.31
C TYR A 144 10.34 17.24 -13.54
N LYS A 145 9.88 18.48 -13.76
CA LYS A 145 10.32 19.31 -14.88
C LYS A 145 11.74 19.81 -14.67
N ALA A 146 12.06 20.28 -13.46
CA ALA A 146 13.39 20.75 -13.10
C ALA A 146 14.45 19.62 -13.23
N ALA A 147 14.12 18.41 -12.80
CA ALA A 147 15.01 17.25 -12.88
C ALA A 147 14.95 16.51 -14.23
N SER A 148 13.95 16.81 -15.08
CA SER A 148 13.62 16.04 -16.30
C SER A 148 13.53 14.53 -16.05
N LYS A 149 12.93 14.14 -14.91
CA LYS A 149 12.99 12.76 -14.41
C LYS A 149 11.77 12.39 -13.57
N VAL A 150 11.24 11.18 -13.81
CA VAL A 150 10.17 10.55 -13.04
C VAL A 150 10.50 9.05 -12.84
N PRO A 151 10.45 8.50 -11.61
CA PRO A 151 10.40 9.22 -10.32
C PRO A 151 11.64 10.12 -10.14
N LEU A 152 11.55 11.11 -9.26
CA LEU A 152 12.68 11.98 -8.92
C LEU A 152 13.84 11.14 -8.35
N SER A 153 13.51 10.23 -7.45
CA SER A 153 14.42 9.27 -6.86
C SER A 153 13.70 8.00 -6.45
N THR A 154 14.42 6.89 -6.46
CA THR A 154 14.04 5.65 -5.78
C THR A 154 14.96 5.36 -4.58
N GLY A 155 15.80 6.32 -4.19
CA GLY A 155 16.69 6.23 -3.04
C GLY A 155 15.99 6.45 -1.71
N ASN A 156 16.62 6.03 -0.63
CA ASN A 156 16.07 6.17 0.72
C ASN A 156 16.02 7.64 1.16
N GLY A 157 14.92 8.03 1.82
CA GLY A 157 14.66 9.40 2.30
C GLY A 157 14.56 10.47 1.21
N ALA A 158 14.68 10.11 -0.06
CA ALA A 158 14.66 11.05 -1.16
C ALA A 158 13.23 11.36 -1.62
N GLN A 159 13.04 12.54 -2.20
CA GLN A 159 11.77 12.88 -2.82
C GLN A 159 11.51 11.94 -4.02
N VAL A 160 10.36 11.27 -4.01
CA VAL A 160 9.95 10.30 -5.05
C VAL A 160 9.04 10.96 -6.09
N ILE A 161 8.00 11.65 -5.61
CA ILE A 161 7.01 12.35 -6.43
C ILE A 161 7.09 13.87 -6.24
N CYS A 162 6.72 14.64 -7.27
CA CYS A 162 6.64 16.10 -7.22
C CYS A 162 5.64 16.58 -6.16
N SER A 163 5.79 17.80 -5.69
CA SER A 163 4.90 18.39 -4.67
C SER A 163 3.65 19.06 -5.26
N CYS A 164 3.49 19.09 -6.59
CA CYS A 164 2.39 19.82 -7.25
C CYS A 164 0.99 19.33 -6.84
N GLY A 165 0.86 18.05 -6.48
CA GLY A 165 -0.40 17.45 -6.04
C GLY A 165 -0.63 17.49 -4.53
N ASN A 166 0.30 18.07 -3.75
CA ASN A 166 0.16 18.10 -2.30
C ASN A 166 -1.08 18.90 -1.88
N GLY A 167 -1.90 18.31 -1.00
CA GLY A 167 -3.11 18.94 -0.49
C GLY A 167 -4.23 19.12 -1.53
N LYS A 168 -4.12 18.50 -2.71
CA LYS A 168 -5.16 18.51 -3.74
C LYS A 168 -6.06 17.29 -3.56
N PHE A 169 -7.14 17.48 -2.80
CA PHE A 169 -8.13 16.45 -2.52
C PHE A 169 -9.55 17.00 -2.72
N PRO A 170 -10.52 16.16 -3.09
CA PRO A 170 -11.93 16.50 -2.98
C PRO A 170 -12.32 16.90 -1.55
N ASP A 171 -13.43 17.64 -1.42
CA ASP A 171 -14.00 17.94 -0.11
C ASP A 171 -14.35 16.65 0.63
N GLU A 172 -14.14 16.66 1.96
CA GLU A 172 -14.41 15.53 2.85
C GLU A 172 -13.73 14.21 2.43
N PHE A 173 -12.60 14.27 1.72
CA PHE A 173 -11.91 13.09 1.20
C PHE A 173 -11.59 12.06 2.29
N ILE A 174 -10.98 12.48 3.40
CA ILE A 174 -10.74 11.60 4.55
C ILE A 174 -11.46 12.17 5.76
N THR A 175 -12.33 11.36 6.35
CA THR A 175 -13.07 11.67 7.58
C THR A 175 -12.57 10.77 8.71
N GLY A 176 -12.55 11.30 9.94
CA GLY A 176 -12.15 10.53 11.13
C GLY A 176 -10.65 10.32 11.33
N PHE A 177 -9.78 10.82 10.45
CA PHE A 177 -8.33 10.83 10.64
C PHE A 177 -7.88 12.11 11.37
N PRO A 178 -7.36 12.05 12.60
CA PRO A 178 -6.91 13.23 13.33
C PRO A 178 -5.81 13.96 12.59
N ASN A 179 -5.83 15.28 12.69
CA ASN A 179 -4.86 16.14 12.03
C ASN A 179 -4.80 15.93 10.51
N TRP A 180 -5.86 15.40 9.87
CA TRP A 180 -5.93 15.28 8.41
C TRP A 180 -5.68 16.63 7.72
N ALA A 181 -6.17 17.74 8.28
CA ALA A 181 -5.91 19.09 7.78
C ALA A 181 -4.41 19.47 7.74
N ILE A 182 -3.60 18.87 8.62
CA ILE A 182 -2.14 19.06 8.65
C ILE A 182 -1.49 18.04 7.70
N ALA A 183 -1.83 16.75 7.84
CA ALA A 183 -1.24 15.67 7.06
C ALA A 183 -1.50 15.81 5.55
N SER A 184 -2.70 16.26 5.17
CA SER A 184 -3.09 16.47 3.76
C SER A 184 -2.16 17.43 3.03
N LYS A 185 -1.56 18.42 3.71
CA LYS A 185 -0.58 19.35 3.11
C LYS A 185 0.69 18.64 2.60
N PHE A 186 0.95 17.44 3.08
CA PHE A 186 2.08 16.60 2.68
C PHE A 186 1.66 15.36 1.91
N ALA A 187 0.36 15.16 1.74
CA ALA A 187 -0.21 14.01 1.07
C ALA A 187 -0.56 14.33 -0.37
N THR A 188 -0.42 13.34 -1.25
CA THR A 188 -0.90 13.42 -2.63
C THR A 188 -1.91 12.32 -2.88
N ARG A 189 -2.99 12.60 -3.61
CA ARG A 189 -3.99 11.60 -4.00
C ARG A 189 -3.38 10.57 -4.95
N ALA A 190 -3.69 9.29 -4.75
CA ALA A 190 -3.27 8.20 -5.61
C ALA A 190 -4.38 7.15 -5.76
N ALA A 191 -4.39 6.47 -6.91
CA ALA A 191 -5.28 5.35 -7.20
C ALA A 191 -4.45 4.06 -7.28
N ILE A 192 -4.57 3.22 -6.25
CA ILE A 192 -3.89 1.93 -6.18
C ILE A 192 -4.81 0.87 -6.79
N SER A 193 -4.37 0.22 -7.88
CA SER A 193 -5.10 -0.87 -8.53
C SER A 193 -4.38 -2.20 -8.30
N PRO A 194 -5.08 -3.35 -8.46
CA PRO A 194 -4.42 -4.63 -8.63
C PRO A 194 -3.39 -4.58 -9.77
N ALA A 195 -2.28 -5.30 -9.62
CA ALA A 195 -1.28 -5.45 -10.66
C ALA A 195 -1.58 -6.70 -11.49
N PHE A 196 -1.91 -6.50 -12.76
CA PHE A 196 -2.27 -7.59 -13.68
C PHE A 196 -1.09 -8.52 -13.98
N LEU A 197 -1.43 -9.72 -14.46
CA LEU A 197 -0.48 -10.70 -14.94
C LEU A 197 0.31 -10.14 -16.14
N VAL A 198 1.62 -10.32 -16.14
CA VAL A 198 2.45 -10.07 -17.32
C VAL A 198 2.86 -11.43 -17.90
N SER A 199 2.10 -11.94 -18.88
CA SER A 199 2.17 -13.34 -19.34
C SER A 199 3.54 -13.83 -19.85
N TYR A 200 4.47 -12.93 -20.18
CA TYR A 200 5.84 -13.30 -20.58
C TYR A 200 6.84 -13.28 -19.42
N LEU A 201 6.47 -12.73 -18.26
CA LEU A 201 7.28 -12.69 -17.03
C LEU A 201 6.70 -13.55 -15.91
N GLU A 202 5.47 -14.00 -16.05
CA GLU A 202 4.70 -14.65 -15.01
C GLU A 202 3.82 -15.73 -15.63
N GLU A 203 3.77 -16.88 -14.95
CA GLU A 203 2.85 -17.94 -15.34
C GLU A 203 1.47 -17.68 -14.72
N PRO A 204 0.38 -17.83 -15.50
CA PRO A 204 -0.97 -17.81 -14.94
C PRO A 204 -1.11 -18.89 -13.87
N VAL A 205 -1.91 -18.61 -12.84
CA VAL A 205 -2.29 -19.64 -11.87
C VAL A 205 -3.14 -20.69 -12.59
N ASP A 206 -2.57 -21.89 -12.76
CA ASP A 206 -3.31 -23.03 -13.29
C ASP A 206 -4.04 -23.76 -12.15
N LEU A 207 -5.36 -23.64 -12.15
CA LEU A 207 -6.22 -24.26 -11.15
C LEU A 207 -6.25 -25.79 -11.25
N THR A 208 -5.88 -26.37 -12.40
CA THR A 208 -5.80 -27.84 -12.54
C THR A 208 -4.64 -28.41 -11.71
N ASN A 209 -3.52 -27.69 -11.62
CA ASN A 209 -2.41 -28.05 -10.72
C ASN A 209 -2.81 -27.96 -9.24
N PHE A 210 -3.69 -27.01 -8.89
CA PHE A 210 -4.21 -26.88 -7.53
C PHE A 210 -5.10 -28.09 -7.16
N ALA A 211 -5.99 -28.51 -8.05
CA ALA A 211 -6.81 -29.71 -7.87
C ALA A 211 -5.96 -30.99 -7.76
N ASN A 212 -4.91 -31.11 -8.57
CA ASN A 212 -3.99 -32.26 -8.50
C ASN A 212 -3.21 -32.29 -7.19
N ASN A 213 -2.77 -31.14 -6.67
CA ASN A 213 -2.10 -31.06 -5.36
C ASN A 213 -3.05 -31.33 -4.19
N LEU A 214 -4.33 -30.92 -4.29
CA LEU A 214 -5.37 -31.32 -3.34
C LEU A 214 -5.74 -32.80 -3.45
N MET A 215 -5.58 -33.43 -4.62
CA MET A 215 -5.80 -34.87 -4.79
C MET A 215 -4.58 -35.72 -4.41
N ASN A 216 -3.41 -35.09 -4.19
CA ASN A 216 -2.17 -35.74 -3.76
C ASN A 216 -2.03 -35.85 -2.23
N PHE A 217 -3.13 -35.83 -1.46
CA PHE A 217 -3.08 -36.33 -0.08
C PHE A 217 -2.48 -37.75 -0.10
N CYS A 218 -1.46 -37.96 0.73
CA CYS A 218 -0.69 -39.19 0.79
C CYS A 218 -1.63 -40.42 0.88
N LYS A 219 -1.61 -41.29 -0.14
CA LYS A 219 -2.41 -42.55 -0.16
C LYS A 219 -2.12 -43.48 1.02
N THR A 220 -1.04 -43.24 1.77
CA THR A 220 -0.66 -44.02 2.95
C THR A 220 -1.13 -43.39 4.27
N CYS A 221 -1.42 -42.08 4.27
CA CYS A 221 -1.74 -41.33 5.47
C CYS A 221 -3.04 -40.54 5.25
N SER A 222 -4.16 -41.24 5.18
CA SER A 222 -5.49 -40.63 5.12
C SER A 222 -5.82 -39.91 6.43
N LYS A 223 -5.39 -38.65 6.54
CA LYS A 223 -6.02 -37.58 7.32
C LYS A 223 -5.88 -36.26 6.58
#